data_AF-A0AAN4ZB88-F1
#
_entry.id   AF-A0AAN4ZB88-F1
#
_cell.length_a   1.000
_cell.length_b   1.000
_cell.length_c   1.000
_cell.angle_alpha   90.00
_cell.angle_beta   90.00
_cell.angle_gamma   90.00
#
_symmetry.space_group_name_H-M   'P 1'
#
loop_
_entity.id
_entity.type
_entity.pdbx_description
1 polymer ?
#
loop_
_entity_poly.entity_id
_entity_poly.type
_entity_poly.pdbx_seq_one_letter_code
_entity_poly.pdbx_strand_id
1 'polypeptide(L)'
;MKLFFTILLLSLNNATGAKQRVSKEELPELAKYTSLYEVSQIIGEEFRQKYPDIFDRDDLTAFKRELIDYFILTPEEMDKAFAGTHPRFPVLPTKLRQLEPLIEEQFNDLDDEDKEYFVSKEVYLKYLIAVEPVVSLVQSKKAEYDGRGLSQKEIQAEIAENVMRLHNRWYAAKQEL
;
A
#
# COMPACT_ATOMS: atom_id res chain seq x y z
N MET A 1 5.41 6.57 12.94
CA MET A 1 5.93 5.54 12.01
C MET A 1 5.89 4.12 12.58
N LYS A 2 6.44 3.81 13.77
CA LYS A 2 6.38 2.43 14.33
C LYS A 2 4.95 1.87 14.46
N LEU A 3 3.99 2.70 14.88
CA LEU A 3 2.57 2.31 15.04
C LEU A 3 1.90 1.94 13.70
N PHE A 4 2.26 2.60 12.59
CA PHE A 4 1.74 2.30 11.25
C PHE A 4 2.12 0.89 10.81
N PHE A 5 3.41 0.55 10.90
CA PHE A 5 3.86 -0.79 10.56
C PHE A 5 3.27 -1.83 11.51
N THR A 6 3.01 -1.50 12.78
CA THR A 6 2.26 -2.35 13.73
C THR A 6 0.80 -2.56 13.34
N ILE A 7 0.13 -1.57 12.74
CA ILE A 7 -1.25 -1.72 12.26
C ILE A 7 -1.29 -2.48 10.93
N LEU A 8 -0.37 -2.19 9.99
CA LEU A 8 -0.16 -3.02 8.80
C LEU A 8 0.14 -4.48 9.22
N LEU A 9 0.96 -4.67 10.26
CA LEU A 9 1.25 -5.96 10.92
C LEU A 9 0.01 -6.63 11.52
N LEU A 10 -0.94 -5.87 12.08
CA LEU A 10 -2.17 -6.40 12.67
C LEU A 10 -3.20 -6.72 11.58
N SER A 11 -3.33 -5.90 10.55
CA SER A 11 -4.14 -6.23 9.36
C SER A 11 -3.56 -7.42 8.61
N LEU A 12 -2.23 -7.54 8.54
CA LEU A 12 -1.50 -8.70 8.03
C LEU A 12 -1.78 -9.94 8.90
N ASN A 13 -1.53 -9.88 10.22
CA ASN A 13 -1.79 -11.01 11.14
C ASN A 13 -3.26 -11.45 11.17
N ASN A 14 -4.21 -10.50 11.08
CA ASN A 14 -5.64 -10.79 11.06
C ASN A 14 -6.13 -11.28 9.69
N ALA A 15 -5.45 -10.90 8.60
CA ALA A 15 -5.68 -11.47 7.27
C ALA A 15 -5.04 -12.86 7.11
N THR A 16 -4.07 -13.22 7.95
CA THR A 16 -3.26 -14.42 7.75
C THR A 16 -3.76 -15.65 8.52
N GLY A 17 -4.54 -16.49 7.83
CA GLY A 17 -4.17 -17.90 7.72
C GLY A 17 -2.85 -18.10 6.94
N ALA A 18 -2.45 -17.08 6.18
CA ALA A 18 -1.20 -16.93 5.44
C ALA A 18 0.07 -16.93 6.31
N LYS A 19 0.50 -18.12 6.75
CA LYS A 19 1.86 -18.35 7.23
C LYS A 19 2.85 -18.21 6.05
N GLN A 20 3.87 -17.37 6.22
CA GLN A 20 5.15 -17.36 5.48
C GLN A 20 5.14 -16.89 4.01
N ARG A 21 5.19 -15.57 3.79
CA ARG A 21 5.98 -14.98 2.67
C ARG A 21 6.77 -13.72 3.07
N VAL A 22 6.35 -13.02 4.14
CA VAL A 22 7.12 -11.94 4.75
C VAL A 22 7.48 -12.35 6.18
N SER A 23 8.77 -12.44 6.48
CA SER A 23 9.20 -12.81 7.82
C SER A 23 8.79 -11.70 8.81
N LYS A 24 8.38 -12.06 10.03
CA LYS A 24 8.08 -11.09 11.09
C LYS A 24 9.27 -10.18 11.43
N GLU A 25 10.47 -10.56 11.00
CA GLU A 25 11.74 -9.86 11.21
C GLU A 25 12.04 -8.85 10.08
N GLU A 26 11.45 -9.01 8.90
CA GLU A 26 11.63 -8.10 7.74
C GLU A 26 10.77 -6.82 7.84
N LEU A 27 9.77 -6.82 8.73
CA LEU A 27 8.74 -5.77 8.81
C LEU A 27 9.18 -4.48 9.53
N PRO A 28 9.96 -4.53 10.63
CA PRO A 28 10.60 -3.35 11.20
C PRO A 28 11.68 -2.73 10.29
N GLU A 29 12.24 -3.51 9.36
CA GLU A 29 13.19 -3.04 8.36
C GLU A 29 12.50 -2.17 7.29
N LEU A 30 11.21 -2.39 6.99
CA LEU A 30 10.47 -1.60 6.00
C LEU A 30 10.53 -0.09 6.31
N ALA A 31 10.33 0.29 7.58
CA ALA A 31 10.39 1.68 8.04
C ALA A 31 11.77 2.34 7.88
N LYS A 32 12.83 1.54 7.70
CA LYS A 32 14.20 2.05 7.52
C LYS A 32 14.50 2.45 6.08
N TYR A 33 13.78 1.86 5.12
CA TYR A 33 14.10 1.99 3.69
C TYR A 33 13.00 2.65 2.84
N THR A 34 11.82 2.94 3.42
CA THR A 34 10.73 3.60 2.68
C THR A 34 9.82 4.45 3.59
N SER A 35 8.89 5.17 2.96
CA SER A 35 7.86 6.00 3.58
C SER A 35 6.45 5.67 3.09
N LEU A 36 5.43 6.11 3.83
CA LEU A 36 4.02 6.01 3.41
C LEU A 36 3.72 6.69 2.08
N TYR A 37 4.45 7.75 1.77
CA TYR A 37 4.34 8.46 0.49
C TYR A 37 4.86 7.61 -0.66
N GLU A 38 6.00 6.97 -0.49
CA GLU A 38 6.58 6.08 -1.50
C GLU A 38 5.74 4.80 -1.65
N VAL A 39 5.24 4.25 -0.55
CA VAL A 39 4.29 3.11 -0.55
C VAL A 39 3.02 3.46 -1.33
N SER A 40 2.37 4.58 -1.01
CA SER A 40 1.14 4.96 -1.70
C SER A 40 1.41 5.30 -3.17
N GLN A 41 2.57 5.90 -3.47
CA GLN A 41 3.01 6.18 -4.83
C GLN A 41 3.16 4.89 -5.64
N ILE A 42 3.85 3.86 -5.14
CA ILE A 42 4.05 2.62 -5.88
C ILE A 42 2.73 1.87 -6.10
N ILE A 43 1.90 1.75 -5.06
CA ILE A 43 0.59 1.09 -5.15
C ILE A 43 -0.25 1.75 -6.24
N GLY A 44 -0.32 3.09 -6.23
CA GLY A 44 -1.07 3.81 -7.24
C GLY A 44 -0.52 3.63 -8.66
N GLU A 45 0.80 3.66 -8.87
CA GLU A 45 1.37 3.48 -10.22
C GLU A 45 1.20 2.04 -10.73
N GLU A 46 1.40 1.03 -9.88
CA GLU A 46 1.18 -0.38 -10.25
C GLU A 46 -0.28 -0.63 -10.61
N PHE A 47 -1.21 -0.07 -9.84
CA PHE A 47 -2.63 -0.19 -10.11
C PHE A 47 -3.04 0.51 -11.39
N ARG A 48 -2.49 1.69 -11.67
CA ARG A 48 -2.71 2.35 -12.95
C ARG A 48 -2.11 1.58 -14.13
N GLN A 49 -0.97 0.93 -13.95
CA GLN A 49 -0.38 0.09 -14.99
C GLN A 49 -1.20 -1.18 -15.25
N LYS A 50 -1.62 -1.86 -14.18
CA LYS A 50 -2.36 -3.13 -14.25
C LYS A 50 -3.81 -2.92 -14.64
N TYR A 51 -4.41 -1.80 -14.23
CA TYR A 51 -5.83 -1.47 -14.41
C TYR A 51 -6.00 -0.03 -14.93
N PRO A 52 -5.53 0.27 -16.15
CA PRO A 52 -5.51 1.64 -16.69
C PRO A 52 -6.91 2.26 -16.80
N ASP A 53 -7.95 1.45 -16.99
CA ASP A 53 -9.33 1.92 -17.13
C ASP A 53 -9.99 2.32 -15.80
N ILE A 54 -9.39 1.97 -14.67
CA ILE A 54 -9.91 2.28 -13.32
C ILE A 54 -9.35 3.61 -12.80
N PHE A 55 -8.12 3.98 -13.18
CA PHE A 55 -7.41 5.12 -12.60
C PHE A 55 -7.07 6.18 -13.65
N ASP A 56 -7.95 7.18 -13.77
CA ASP A 56 -7.56 8.44 -14.40
C ASP A 56 -6.55 9.22 -13.52
N ARG A 57 -5.94 10.26 -14.09
CA ARG A 57 -4.81 10.95 -13.45
C ARG A 57 -5.21 11.71 -12.17
N ASP A 58 -6.40 12.28 -12.13
CA ASP A 58 -6.86 13.10 -11.01
C ASP A 58 -7.35 12.21 -9.87
N ASP A 59 -8.07 11.13 -10.22
CA ASP A 59 -8.47 10.07 -9.31
C ASP A 59 -7.27 9.36 -8.69
N LEU A 60 -6.19 9.15 -9.44
CA LEU A 60 -4.98 8.53 -8.93
C LEU A 60 -4.35 9.34 -7.79
N THR A 61 -4.30 10.67 -7.92
CA THR A 61 -3.71 11.52 -6.88
C THR A 61 -4.57 11.52 -5.63
N ALA A 62 -5.89 11.59 -5.77
CA ALA A 62 -6.81 11.50 -4.63
C ALA A 62 -6.72 10.14 -3.94
N PHE A 63 -6.71 9.05 -4.72
CA PHE A 63 -6.54 7.69 -4.23
C PHE A 63 -5.26 7.50 -3.41
N LYS A 64 -4.11 8.00 -3.89
CA LYS A 64 -2.83 7.92 -3.17
C LYS A 64 -2.86 8.65 -1.83
N ARG A 65 -3.53 9.80 -1.75
CA ARG A 65 -3.67 10.54 -0.49
C ARG A 65 -4.56 9.78 0.49
N GLU A 66 -5.70 9.27 0.00
CA GLU A 66 -6.59 8.43 0.79
C GLU A 66 -5.91 7.14 1.25
N LEU A 67 -4.98 6.55 0.48
CA LEU A 67 -4.19 5.42 0.94
C LEU A 67 -3.31 5.78 2.14
N ILE A 68 -2.64 6.94 2.15
CA ILE A 68 -1.88 7.40 3.32
C ILE A 68 -2.79 7.48 4.56
N ASP A 69 -3.94 8.14 4.40
CA ASP A 69 -4.89 8.32 5.49
C ASP A 69 -5.46 6.98 5.97
N TYR A 70 -5.71 6.05 5.05
CA TYR A 70 -6.19 4.70 5.33
C TYR A 70 -5.17 3.93 6.15
N PHE A 71 -3.90 4.00 5.77
CA PHE A 71 -2.82 3.27 6.42
C PHE A 71 -2.59 3.66 7.88
N ILE A 72 -2.96 4.88 8.27
CA ILE A 72 -2.82 5.34 9.67
C ILE A 72 -4.06 5.10 10.53
N LEU A 73 -5.13 4.54 9.97
CA LEU A 73 -6.37 4.21 10.69
C LEU A 73 -6.19 3.03 11.64
N THR A 74 -7.07 2.91 12.63
CA THR A 74 -7.26 1.65 13.37
C THR A 74 -7.89 0.57 12.48
N PRO A 75 -7.77 -0.73 12.80
CA PRO A 75 -8.41 -1.80 12.02
C PRO A 75 -9.93 -1.60 11.83
N GLU A 76 -10.65 -1.17 12.87
CA GLU A 76 -12.09 -0.90 12.79
C GLU A 76 -12.41 0.24 11.80
N GLU A 77 -11.60 1.29 11.80
CA GLU A 77 -11.74 2.40 10.86
C GLU A 77 -11.35 2.00 9.43
N MET A 78 -10.35 1.12 9.28
CA MET A 78 -9.98 0.54 7.97
C MET A 78 -11.14 -0.25 7.38
N ASP A 79 -11.82 -1.09 8.17
CA ASP A 79 -12.99 -1.85 7.70
C ASP A 79 -14.12 -0.91 7.27
N LYS A 80 -14.37 0.17 8.03
CA LYS A 80 -15.35 1.21 7.64
C LYS A 80 -14.97 1.92 6.34
N ALA A 81 -13.69 2.23 6.16
CA ALA A 81 -13.18 2.86 4.93
C ALA A 81 -13.32 1.92 3.72
N PHE A 82 -13.01 0.65 3.92
CA PHE A 82 -13.15 -0.39 2.90
C PHE A 82 -14.62 -0.58 2.49
N ALA A 83 -15.52 -0.63 3.47
CA ALA A 83 -16.97 -0.72 3.25
C ALA A 83 -17.59 0.58 2.68
N GLY A 84 -16.82 1.65 2.52
CA GLY A 84 -17.31 2.95 2.04
C GLY A 84 -18.23 3.68 3.02
N THR A 85 -18.18 3.34 4.30
CA THR A 85 -18.97 3.97 5.37
C THR A 85 -18.18 5.02 6.14
N HIS A 86 -16.87 5.14 5.88
CA HIS A 86 -16.03 6.15 6.50
C HIS A 86 -16.04 7.46 5.70
N PRO A 87 -16.45 8.61 6.28
CA PRO A 87 -16.66 9.87 5.54
C PRO A 87 -15.40 10.55 4.99
N ARG A 88 -14.19 10.05 5.30
CA ARG A 88 -12.91 10.61 4.85
C ARG A 88 -12.41 10.00 3.54
N PHE A 89 -13.07 8.96 3.06
CA PHE A 89 -12.59 8.13 1.96
C PHE A 89 -13.62 8.08 0.82
N PRO A 90 -13.82 9.15 0.05
CA PRO A 90 -14.74 9.14 -1.09
C PRO A 90 -14.21 8.34 -2.30
N VAL A 91 -12.89 8.28 -2.52
CA VAL A 91 -12.29 7.68 -3.71
C VAL A 91 -11.92 6.21 -3.48
N LEU A 92 -11.25 5.90 -2.38
CA LEU A 92 -10.75 4.57 -2.03
C LEU A 92 -11.81 3.46 -2.17
N PRO A 93 -12.97 3.49 -1.48
CA PRO A 93 -13.99 2.45 -1.60
C PRO A 93 -14.60 2.34 -3.00
N THR A 94 -14.62 3.44 -3.76
CA THR A 94 -15.10 3.43 -5.14
C THR A 94 -14.11 2.68 -6.03
N LYS A 95 -12.80 2.96 -5.90
CA LYS A 95 -11.76 2.26 -6.66
C LYS A 95 -11.64 0.79 -6.27
N LEU A 96 -11.76 0.47 -4.99
CA LEU A 96 -11.78 -0.91 -4.51
C LEU A 96 -12.95 -1.71 -5.10
N ARG A 97 -14.16 -1.15 -5.12
CA ARG A 97 -15.33 -1.78 -5.78
C ARG A 97 -15.15 -1.96 -7.28
N GLN A 98 -14.46 -1.04 -7.95
CA GLN A 98 -14.14 -1.21 -9.37
C GLN A 98 -13.12 -2.33 -9.62
N LEU A 99 -12.24 -2.61 -8.65
CA LEU A 99 -11.24 -3.68 -8.71
C LEU A 99 -11.82 -5.06 -8.37
N GLU A 100 -12.85 -5.12 -7.51
CA GLU A 100 -13.48 -6.38 -7.06
C GLU A 100 -13.75 -7.41 -8.18
N PRO A 101 -14.41 -7.08 -9.31
CA PRO A 101 -14.66 -8.08 -10.35
C PRO A 101 -13.38 -8.63 -10.99
N LEU A 102 -12.36 -7.78 -11.18
CA LEU A 102 -11.08 -8.19 -11.76
C LEU A 102 -10.27 -9.06 -10.78
N ILE A 103 -10.40 -8.79 -9.48
CA ILE A 103 -9.78 -9.60 -8.44
C ILE A 103 -10.54 -10.91 -8.24
N GLU A 104 -11.84 -10.93 -8.42
CA GLU A 104 -12.64 -12.16 -8.38
C GLU A 104 -12.24 -13.12 -9.49
N GLU A 105 -12.05 -12.63 -10.71
CA GLU A 105 -11.50 -13.43 -11.82
C GLU A 105 -10.10 -13.99 -11.48
N GLN A 106 -9.16 -13.12 -11.07
CA GLN A 106 -7.82 -13.55 -10.67
C GLN A 106 -7.82 -14.56 -9.52
N PHE A 107 -8.68 -14.37 -8.52
CA PHE A 107 -8.80 -15.28 -7.38
C PHE A 107 -9.35 -16.65 -7.81
N ASN A 108 -10.30 -16.67 -8.75
CA ASN A 108 -10.83 -17.92 -9.29
C ASN A 108 -9.80 -18.68 -10.14
N ASP A 109 -8.84 -17.98 -10.72
CA ASP A 109 -7.74 -18.57 -11.51
C ASP A 109 -6.56 -19.07 -10.66
N LEU A 110 -6.51 -18.73 -9.36
CA LEU A 110 -5.51 -19.27 -8.45
C LEU A 110 -5.61 -20.80 -8.34
N ASP A 111 -4.47 -21.44 -8.13
CA ASP A 111 -4.45 -22.86 -7.80
C ASP A 111 -5.03 -23.11 -6.39
N ASP A 112 -5.27 -24.38 -6.07
CA ASP A 112 -5.91 -24.75 -4.80
C ASP A 112 -5.00 -24.42 -3.60
N GLU A 113 -3.68 -24.45 -3.76
CA GLU A 113 -2.72 -24.10 -2.71
C GLU A 113 -2.80 -22.60 -2.38
N ASP A 114 -2.81 -21.75 -3.40
CA ASP A 114 -2.94 -20.30 -3.25
C ASP A 114 -4.35 -19.92 -2.73
N LYS A 115 -5.41 -20.62 -3.15
CA LYS A 115 -6.77 -20.40 -2.60
C LYS A 115 -6.86 -20.76 -1.13
N GLU A 116 -6.26 -21.88 -0.72
CA GLU A 116 -6.15 -22.26 0.70
C GLU A 116 -5.33 -21.23 1.49
N TYR A 117 -4.31 -20.65 0.88
CA TYR A 117 -3.48 -19.62 1.49
C TYR A 117 -4.23 -18.31 1.75
N PHE A 118 -4.93 -17.78 0.73
CA PHE A 118 -5.62 -16.50 0.86
C PHE A 118 -6.97 -16.61 1.56
N VAL A 119 -7.62 -17.79 1.58
CA VAL A 119 -8.89 -18.08 2.30
C VAL A 119 -10.11 -17.32 1.78
N SER A 120 -9.96 -16.11 1.23
CA SER A 120 -11.02 -15.31 0.62
C SER A 120 -10.50 -14.28 -0.37
N LYS A 121 -11.39 -13.82 -1.26
CA LYS A 121 -11.12 -12.73 -2.20
C LYS A 121 -10.76 -11.41 -1.52
N GLU A 122 -11.31 -11.13 -0.34
CA GLU A 122 -11.02 -9.91 0.41
C GLU A 122 -9.59 -9.90 0.94
N VAL A 123 -9.12 -11.04 1.44
CA VAL A 123 -7.74 -11.22 1.90
C VAL A 123 -6.78 -11.11 0.71
N TYR A 124 -7.12 -11.72 -0.42
CA TYR A 124 -6.33 -11.60 -1.65
C TYR A 124 -6.25 -10.14 -2.15
N LEU A 125 -7.37 -9.41 -2.14
CA LEU A 125 -7.40 -7.98 -2.47
C LEU A 125 -6.51 -7.15 -1.53
N LYS A 126 -6.59 -7.37 -0.21
CA LYS A 126 -5.71 -6.72 0.78
C LYS A 126 -4.24 -7.05 0.53
N TYR A 127 -3.91 -8.28 0.14
CA TYR A 127 -2.56 -8.69 -0.25
C TYR A 127 -2.03 -7.87 -1.44
N LEU A 128 -2.80 -7.78 -2.51
CA LEU A 128 -2.42 -7.05 -3.73
C LEU A 128 -2.26 -5.54 -3.50
N ILE A 129 -3.06 -4.94 -2.61
CA ILE A 129 -3.00 -3.50 -2.35
C ILE A 129 -1.89 -3.14 -1.36
N ALA A 130 -1.69 -3.94 -0.32
CA ALA A 130 -0.93 -3.50 0.85
C ALA A 130 0.36 -4.29 1.06
N VAL A 131 0.48 -5.50 0.50
CA VAL A 131 1.56 -6.44 0.86
C VAL A 131 2.56 -6.59 -0.27
N GLU A 132 2.11 -7.05 -1.42
CA GLU A 132 2.97 -7.29 -2.58
C GLU A 132 3.74 -6.02 -3.01
N PRO A 133 3.08 -4.85 -3.21
CA PRO A 133 3.77 -3.64 -3.64
C PRO A 133 4.79 -3.14 -2.59
N VAL A 134 4.47 -3.30 -1.31
CA VAL A 134 5.31 -2.82 -0.20
C VAL A 134 6.56 -3.67 -0.05
N VAL A 135 6.42 -5.00 -0.15
CA VAL A 135 7.55 -5.93 -0.08
C VAL A 135 8.48 -5.71 -1.26
N SER A 136 7.92 -5.62 -2.48
CA SER A 136 8.68 -5.34 -3.70
C SER A 136 9.46 -4.03 -3.59
N LEU A 137 8.81 -2.95 -3.15
CA LEU A 137 9.44 -1.65 -2.94
C LEU A 137 10.61 -1.72 -1.97
N VAL A 138 10.44 -2.37 -0.81
CA VAL A 138 11.51 -2.40 0.19
C VAL A 138 12.67 -3.27 -0.25
N GLN A 139 12.42 -4.42 -0.88
CA GLN A 139 13.51 -5.25 -1.41
C GLN A 139 14.32 -4.47 -2.45
N SER A 140 13.65 -3.75 -3.35
CA SER A 140 14.30 -2.88 -4.33
C SER A 140 15.09 -1.76 -3.67
N LYS A 141 14.51 -1.06 -2.70
CA LYS A 141 15.16 0.06 -1.99
C LYS A 141 16.36 -0.39 -1.18
N LYS A 142 16.23 -1.51 -0.48
CA LYS A 142 17.33 -2.11 0.28
C LYS A 142 18.50 -2.44 -0.65
N ALA A 143 18.24 -3.14 -1.76
CA ALA A 143 19.28 -3.47 -2.74
C ALA A 143 19.93 -2.20 -3.34
N GLU A 144 19.14 -1.16 -3.62
CA GLU A 144 19.63 0.14 -4.11
C GLU A 144 20.58 0.80 -3.10
N TYR A 145 20.17 0.91 -1.83
CA TYR A 145 20.96 1.56 -0.80
C TYR A 145 22.20 0.75 -0.40
N ASP A 146 22.08 -0.57 -0.32
CA ASP A 146 23.21 -1.48 -0.08
C ASP A 146 24.24 -1.35 -1.20
N GLY A 147 23.80 -1.31 -2.46
CA GLY A 147 24.68 -1.13 -3.62
C GLY A 147 25.38 0.23 -3.67
N ARG A 148 24.77 1.27 -3.07
CA ARG A 148 25.34 2.62 -2.93
C ARG A 148 26.19 2.79 -1.67
N GLY A 149 26.17 1.82 -0.75
CA GLY A 149 26.91 1.86 0.51
C GLY A 149 26.46 2.98 1.45
N LEU A 150 25.19 3.39 1.38
CA LEU A 150 24.69 4.49 2.21
C LEU A 150 24.56 4.08 3.68
N SER A 151 24.90 5.01 4.57
CA SER A 151 24.58 4.89 5.99
C SER A 151 23.08 5.05 6.23
N GLN A 152 22.60 4.51 7.35
CA GLN A 152 21.20 4.69 7.77
C GLN A 152 20.80 6.17 7.89
N LYS A 153 21.72 7.06 8.25
CA LYS A 153 21.43 8.50 8.33
C LYS A 153 21.19 9.12 6.95
N GLU A 154 21.96 8.71 5.94
CA GLU A 154 21.82 9.18 4.56
C GLU A 154 20.52 8.65 3.94
N ILE A 155 20.22 7.36 4.15
CA ILE A 155 18.95 6.76 3.72
C ILE A 155 17.75 7.54 4.29
N GLN A 156 17.77 7.84 5.58
CA GLN A 156 16.67 8.58 6.23
C GLN A 156 16.57 10.03 5.72
N ALA A 157 17.67 10.67 5.34
CA ALA A 157 17.66 11.99 4.73
C ALA A 157 17.02 11.96 3.32
N GLU A 158 17.36 10.97 2.49
CA GLU A 158 16.76 10.80 1.16
C GLU A 158 15.26 10.50 1.24
N ILE A 159 14.86 9.64 2.18
CA ILE A 159 13.43 9.37 2.43
C ILE A 159 12.70 10.65 2.81
N ALA A 160 13.26 11.47 3.70
CA ALA A 160 12.66 12.74 4.11
C ALA A 160 12.51 13.73 2.94
N GLU A 161 13.53 13.84 2.09
CA GLU A 161 13.48 14.66 0.87
C GLU A 161 12.39 14.16 -0.09
N ASN A 162 12.30 12.84 -0.30
CA ASN A 162 11.27 12.23 -1.13
C ASN A 162 9.86 12.46 -0.59
N VAL A 163 9.66 12.34 0.72
CA VAL A 163 8.38 12.66 1.39
C VAL A 163 7.99 14.11 1.11
N MET A 164 8.91 15.06 1.30
CA MET A 164 8.64 16.47 1.03
C MET A 164 8.30 16.71 -0.45
N ARG A 165 9.06 16.11 -1.36
CA ARG A 165 8.84 16.23 -2.81
C ARG A 165 7.48 15.68 -3.22
N LEU A 166 7.09 14.51 -2.73
CA LEU A 166 5.80 13.88 -3.02
C LEU A 166 4.65 14.67 -2.39
N HIS A 167 4.79 15.11 -1.13
CA HIS A 167 3.84 15.99 -0.48
C HIS A 167 3.62 17.26 -1.29
N ASN A 168 4.68 17.95 -1.69
CA ASN A 168 4.55 19.18 -2.49
C ASN A 168 3.91 18.90 -3.83
N ARG A 169 4.31 17.84 -4.54
CA ARG A 169 3.69 17.47 -5.82
C ARG A 169 2.20 17.21 -5.70
N TRP A 170 1.78 16.54 -4.62
CA TRP A 170 0.39 16.22 -4.42
C TRP A 170 -0.37 17.45 -3.94
N TYR A 171 0.08 18.15 -2.91
CA TYR A 171 -0.71 19.17 -2.23
C TYR A 171 -0.46 20.63 -2.67
N ALA A 172 0.67 20.95 -3.29
CA ALA A 172 0.93 22.32 -3.79
C ALA A 172 0.06 22.68 -5.00
N ALA A 173 -0.37 21.69 -5.79
CA ALA A 173 -1.32 21.91 -6.90
C ALA A 173 -2.71 22.42 -6.46
N LYS A 174 -3.01 22.41 -5.15
CA LYS A 174 -4.26 22.94 -4.59
C LYS A 174 -4.22 24.43 -4.23
N GLN A 175 -3.07 25.09 -4.28
CA GLN A 175 -2.92 26.50 -3.89
C GLN A 175 -2.99 27.49 -5.07
N GLU A 176 -3.15 27.01 -6.30
CA GLU A 176 -3.25 27.84 -7.52
C GLU A 176 -4.67 27.85 -8.15
N LEU A 177 -5.69 27.37 -7.42
CA LEU A 177 -7.11 27.48 -7.76
C LEU A 177 -7.86 28.24 -6.65
#